data_AF-A0A916NRT0-F1
#
_entry.id   AF-A0A916NRT0-F1
#
_cell.length_a   1.000
_cell.length_b   1.000
_cell.length_c   1.000
_cell.angle_alpha   90.00
_cell.angle_beta   90.00
_cell.angle_gamma   90.00
#
_symmetry.space_group_name_H-M   'P 1'
#
loop_
_entity.id
_entity.type
_entity.pdbx_description
1 polymer ?
#
loop_
_entity_poly.entity_id
_entity_poly.type
_entity_poly.pdbx_seq_one_letter_code
_entity_poly.pdbx_strand_id
1 'polypeptide(L)' 'MNIHTERYEIARLNEEASALDVIKEAESKIARLTGKNVTLIAYAETEQTK' A
#
# COMPACT_ATOMS: atom_id res chain seq x y z
N MET A 1 -3.81 -2.19 17.88
CA MET A 1 -3.07 -2.05 16.60
C MET A 1 -2.07 -0.91 16.82
N ASN A 2 -0.79 -1.24 17.02
CA ASN A 2 0.27 -0.24 17.22
C ASN A 2 0.80 0.14 15.84
N ILE A 3 0.34 1.27 15.30
CA ILE A 3 0.83 1.80 14.02
C ILE A 3 1.97 2.75 14.36
N HIS A 4 3.21 2.37 14.03
CA HIS A 4 4.40 3.19 14.23
C HIS A 4 4.47 4.28 13.16
N THR A 5 3.58 5.27 13.23
CA THR A 5 3.41 6.35 12.24
C THR A 5 4.65 7.21 12.02
N GLU A 6 5.63 7.17 12.93
CA GLU A 6 6.86 7.98 12.86
C GLU A 6 7.93 7.40 11.91
N ARG A 7 7.76 6.17 11.42
CA ARG A 7 8.80 5.45 10.64
C ARG A 7 8.39 5.12 9.20
N TYR A 8 7.19 5.51 8.81
CA TYR A 8 6.62 5.12 7.52
C TYR A 8 5.97 6.34 6.87
N GLU A 9 6.51 6.78 5.74
CA GLU A 9 5.82 7.72 4.86
C GLU A 9 4.92 6.92 3.91
N ILE A 10 3.70 7.42 3.68
CA ILE A 10 2.84 6.89 2.64
C ILE A 10 3.55 7.16 1.31
N ALA A 11 3.98 6.11 0.62
CA ALA A 11 4.61 6.26 -0.68
C ALA A 11 3.60 6.90 -1.63
N ARG A 12 3.93 8.08 -2.17
CA ARG A 12 3.09 8.69 -3.20
C ARG A 12 3.15 7.79 -4.43
N LEU A 13 1.99 7.32 -4.86
CA LEU A 13 1.87 6.65 -6.14
C LEU A 13 2.25 7.66 -7.22
N ASN A 14 3.34 7.41 -7.93
CA ASN A 14 3.66 8.14 -9.14
C ASN A 14 2.49 7.99 -10.13
N GLU A 15 2.27 8.95 -11.02
CA GLU A 15 1.16 8.94 -11.99
C GLU A 15 1.30 7.84 -13.07
N GLU A 16 2.08 6.79 -12.81
CA GLU A 16 2.09 5.58 -13.61
C GLU A 16 0.78 4.84 -13.38
N ALA A 17 -0.18 5.09 -14.29
CA ALA A 17 -1.49 4.45 -14.32
C ALA A 17 -1.40 2.91 -14.17
N SER A 18 -0.32 2.31 -14.68
CA SER A 18 -0.04 0.87 -14.56
C SER A 18 0.10 0.38 -13.12
N ALA A 19 0.76 1.16 -12.25
CA ALA A 19 0.94 0.77 -10.85
C ALA A 19 -0.39 0.81 -10.07
N LEU A 20 -1.23 1.81 -10.34
CA LEU A 20 -2.56 1.93 -9.74
C LEU A 20 -3.46 0.75 -10.11
N ASP A 21 -3.43 0.34 -11.38
CA ASP A 21 -4.27 -0.75 -11.87
C ASP A 21 -3.87 -2.09 -11.27
N VAL A 22 -2.56 -2.35 -11.12
CA VAL A 22 -2.04 -3.55 -10.45
C VAL A 22 -2.47 -3.59 -8.97
N ILE A 23 -2.43 -2.45 -8.27
CA ILE A 23 -2.86 -2.36 -6.87
C ILE A 23 -4.36 -2.65 -6.75
N LYS A 24 -5.20 -2.05 -7.59
CA LYS A 24 -6.65 -2.27 -7.59
C LYS A 24 -7.04 -3.71 -7.92
N GLU A 25 -6.31 -4.35 -8.84
CA GLU A 25 -6.53 -5.76 -9.17
C GLU A 25 -6.21 -6.65 -7.97
N ALA A 26 -5.08 -6.40 -7.29
CA ALA A 26 -4.69 -7.13 -6.10
C ALA A 26 -5.71 -6.97 -4.96
N GLU A 27 -6.17 -5.75 -4.70
CA GLU A 27 -7.24 -5.47 -3.72
C GLU A 27 -8.52 -6.24 -4.04
N SER A 28 -8.96 -6.20 -5.30
CA SER A 28 -10.16 -6.92 -5.76
C SER A 28 -10.03 -8.43 -5.59
N LYS A 29 -8.86 -8.99 -5.88
CA LYS A 29 -8.60 -10.43 -5.75
C LYS A 29 -8.62 -10.86 -4.29
N ILE A 30 -7.96 -10.12 -3.41
CA ILE A 30 -7.94 -10.41 -1.97
C ILE A 30 -9.35 -10.24 -1.37
N ALA A 31 -10.10 -9.23 -1.81
CA ALA A 31 -11.46 -9.03 -1.35
C ALA A 31 -12.38 -10.21 -1.73
N ARG A 32 -12.24 -10.74 -2.95
CA ARG A 32 -12.95 -11.95 -3.38
C ARG A 32 -12.57 -13.19 -2.58
N LEU A 33 -11.28 -13.34 -2.23
CA LEU A 33 -10.80 -14.49 -1.46
C LEU A 33 -11.21 -14.46 0.00
N THR A 34 -11.31 -13.26 0.59
CA THR A 34 -11.54 -13.09 2.03
C THR A 34 -12.97 -12.69 2.37
N GLY A 35 -13.77 -12.28 1.38
CA GLY A 35 -15.12 -11.73 1.57
C GLY A 35 -15.13 -10.37 2.27
N LYS A 36 -13.99 -9.68 2.35
CA LYS A 36 -13.82 -8.41 3.06
C LYS A 36 -13.20 -7.38 2.14
N ASN A 37 -13.66 -6.13 2.21
CA ASN A 37 -12.98 -5.05 1.52
C ASN A 37 -11.59 -4.85 2.13
N VAL A 38 -10.58 -4.75 1.28
CA VAL A 38 -9.19 -4.54 1.66
C VAL A 38 -8.62 -3.34 0.91
N THR A 39 -7.69 -2.64 1.56
CA THR A 39 -6.94 -1.53 0.97
C THR A 39 -5.46 -1.80 1.17
N LEU A 40 -4.68 -1.73 0.11
CA LEU A 40 -3.24 -1.90 0.13
C LEU A 40 -2.58 -0.53 0.33
N ILE A 41 -1.69 -0.45 1.31
CA ILE A 41 -0.90 0.77 1.57
C ILE A 41 0.56 0.40 1.41
N ALA A 42 1.22 1.02 0.43
CA ALA A 42 2.66 0.92 0.26
C ALA A 42 3.36 1.93 1.18
N TYR A 43 4.31 1.45 1.96
CA TYR A 43 5.17 2.28 2.80
C TYR A 43 6.60 2.13 2.32
N ALA A 44 7.31 3.25 2.18
CA ALA A 44 8.76 3.22 2.06
C ALA A 44 9.34 3.34 3.48
N GLU A 45 10.27 2.45 3.83
CA GLU A 45 11.10 2.67 5.01
C GLU A 45 12.05 3.82 4.68
N THR A 46 11.96 4.91 5.44
CA THR A 46 13.00 5.94 5.39
C THR A 46 14.25 5.28 5.97
N GLU A 47 15.15 4.80 5.12
CA GLU A 47 16.51 4.49 5.56
C GLU A 47 17.00 5.75 6.29
N GLN A 48 17.25 5.64 7.61
CA GLN A 48 18.05 6.64 8.29
C GLN A 48 19.42 6.59 7.62
N THR A 49 19.62 7.48 6.65
CA THR A 49 20.94 7.78 6.10
C THR A 49 21.78 8.20 7.31
N LYS A 50 22.71 7.34 7.69
CA LYS A 50 23.62 7.56 8.82
C LYS A 50 25.04 7.69 8.29
#